data_AF-A0A921E4C2-F1
#
_entry.id   AF-A0A921E4C2-F1
#
_cell.length_a   1.000
_cell.length_b   1.000
_cell.length_c   1.000
_cell.angle_alpha   90.00
_cell.angle_beta   90.00
_cell.angle_gamma   90.00
#
_symmetry.space_group_name_H-M   'P 1'
#
loop_
_entity.id
_entity.type
_entity.pdbx_description
1 polymer ?
#
loop_
_entity_poly.entity_id
_entity_poly.type
_entity_poly.pdbx_seq_one_letter_code
_entity_poly.pdbx_strand_id
1 'polypeptide(L)'
;MSAGLLTAPPDAAERQAQGAMERALTVAFWQAMQREPMHVMAALEAAVRTVGTLYRQVADAHGPNGHCTCGWEPDPETDLIVLEAMLAAAIACPAHKDLADMVPAGRA
;
A
#
# COMPACT_ATOMS: atom_id res chain seq x y z
N MET A 1 -1.60 -24.96 12.76
CA MET A 1 -2.32 -24.02 13.66
C MET A 1 -1.80 -22.63 13.32
N SER A 2 -2.29 -22.04 12.24
CA SER A 2 -1.81 -20.74 11.79
C SER A 2 -2.53 -19.67 12.60
N ALA A 3 -1.78 -19.02 13.49
CA ALA A 3 -2.25 -17.84 14.18
C ALA A 3 -2.43 -16.76 13.12
N GLY A 4 -3.69 -16.43 12.81
CA GLY A 4 -4.00 -15.18 12.13
C GLY A 4 -3.48 -14.04 13.00
N LEU A 5 -2.32 -13.49 12.62
CA LEU A 5 -1.84 -12.23 13.14
C LEU A 5 -2.80 -11.16 12.61
N LEU A 6 -3.86 -10.92 13.39
CA LEU A 6 -4.45 -9.61 13.50
C LEU A 6 -3.31 -8.70 13.96
N THR A 7 -2.62 -8.08 13.01
CA THR A 7 -1.74 -6.96 13.29
C THR A 7 -2.54 -5.98 14.13
N ALA A 8 -1.99 -5.59 15.29
CA ALA A 8 -2.59 -4.56 16.11
C ALA A 8 -2.91 -3.36 15.21
N PRO A 9 -4.05 -2.67 15.39
CA PRO A 9 -4.40 -1.54 14.54
C PRO A 9 -3.21 -0.58 14.53
N PRO A 10 -2.74 -0.15 13.34
CA PRO A 10 -1.52 0.64 13.21
C PRO A 10 -1.64 1.85 14.11
N ASP A 11 -0.58 2.16 14.87
CA ASP A 11 -0.63 3.34 15.72
C ASP A 11 -0.72 4.64 14.88
N ALA A 12 -0.87 5.79 15.52
CA ALA A 12 -1.02 7.04 14.77
C ALA A 12 0.18 7.36 13.87
N ALA A 13 1.39 6.98 14.28
CA ALA A 13 2.61 7.20 13.51
C ALA A 13 2.66 6.25 12.31
N GLU A 14 2.28 4.98 12.50
CA GLU A 14 2.20 4.01 11.44
C GLU A 14 1.14 4.38 10.39
N ARG A 15 -0.05 4.84 10.81
CA ARG A 15 -1.07 5.36 9.88
C ARG A 15 -0.58 6.58 9.11
N GLN A 16 0.14 7.48 9.76
CA GLN A 16 0.74 8.64 9.10
C GLN A 16 1.78 8.23 8.05
N ALA A 17 2.63 7.24 8.38
CA ALA A 17 3.63 6.71 7.46
C ALA A 17 2.97 5.99 6.27
N GLN A 18 1.93 5.19 6.51
CA GLN A 18 1.12 4.55 5.46
C GLN A 18 0.53 5.61 4.51
N GLY A 19 -0.14 6.64 5.04
CA GLY A 19 -0.69 7.71 4.21
C GLY A 19 0.37 8.51 3.44
N ALA A 20 1.59 8.65 3.98
CA ALA A 20 2.70 9.26 3.24
C ALA A 20 3.16 8.39 2.05
N MET A 21 3.24 7.07 2.23
CA MET A 21 3.56 6.11 1.18
C MET A 21 2.49 6.10 0.08
N GLU A 22 1.21 6.02 0.45
CA GLU A 22 0.08 6.06 -0.49
C GLU A 22 0.08 7.33 -1.34
N ARG A 23 0.35 8.48 -0.73
CA ARG A 23 0.49 9.75 -1.46
C ARG A 23 1.66 9.74 -2.43
N ALA A 24 2.81 9.21 -2.03
CA ALA A 24 3.99 9.13 -2.90
C ALA A 24 3.71 8.25 -4.13
N LEU A 25 3.09 7.08 -3.94
CA LEU A 25 2.69 6.19 -5.03
C LEU A 25 1.66 6.83 -5.96
N THR A 26 0.66 7.51 -5.40
CA THR A 26 -0.37 8.23 -6.18
C THR A 26 0.26 9.32 -7.04
N VAL A 27 1.17 10.12 -6.47
CA VAL A 27 1.87 11.18 -7.21
C VAL A 27 2.71 10.59 -8.34
N ALA A 28 3.49 9.55 -8.05
CA ALA A 28 4.32 8.89 -9.06
C ALA A 28 3.49 8.32 -10.22
N PHE A 29 2.35 7.68 -9.92
CA PHE A 29 1.43 7.15 -10.91
C PHE A 29 0.91 8.25 -11.85
N TRP A 30 0.38 9.34 -11.30
CA TRP A 30 -0.16 10.43 -12.12
C TRP A 30 0.91 11.20 -12.88
N GLN A 31 2.11 11.35 -12.31
CA GLN A 31 3.24 11.94 -13.03
C GLN A 31 3.65 11.09 -14.23
N ALA A 32 3.68 9.76 -14.11
CA ALA A 32 3.95 8.87 -15.24
C ALA A 32 2.88 9.01 -16.34
N MET A 33 1.60 9.01 -15.96
CA MET A 33 0.47 9.16 -16.89
C MET A 33 0.45 10.50 -17.62
N GLN A 34 0.88 11.60 -16.97
CA GLN A 34 0.96 12.92 -17.61
C GLN A 34 2.07 13.02 -18.66
N ARG A 35 3.15 12.26 -18.49
CA ARG A 35 4.29 12.25 -19.43
C ARG A 35 3.97 11.45 -20.68
N GLU A 36 3.40 10.26 -20.50
CA GLU A 36 3.04 9.35 -21.58
C GLU A 36 1.66 8.75 -21.30
N PRO A 37 0.62 9.18 -22.03
CA PRO A 37 -0.72 8.64 -21.84
C PRO A 37 -0.77 7.15 -22.14
N MET A 38 -1.31 6.37 -21.21
CA MET A 38 -1.56 4.94 -21.37
C MET A 38 -3.06 4.64 -21.35
N HIS A 39 -3.43 3.50 -21.93
CA HIS A 39 -4.75 2.92 -21.67
C HIS A 39 -4.87 2.62 -20.16
N VAL A 40 -6.03 2.92 -19.57
CA VAL A 40 -6.24 2.84 -18.11
C VAL A 40 -5.84 1.49 -17.53
N MET A 41 -6.26 0.39 -18.17
CA MET A 41 -5.89 -0.95 -17.71
C MET A 41 -4.39 -1.23 -17.84
N ALA A 42 -3.70 -0.72 -18.87
CA ALA A 42 -2.27 -0.92 -19.02
C ALA A 42 -1.48 -0.20 -17.90
N ALA A 43 -1.93 0.98 -17.48
CA ALA A 43 -1.35 1.71 -16.36
C ALA A 43 -1.56 0.96 -15.03
N LEU A 44 -2.78 0.46 -14.78
CA LEU A 44 -3.09 -0.32 -13.58
C LEU A 44 -2.29 -1.63 -13.53
N GLU A 45 -2.19 -2.34 -14.65
CA GLU A 45 -1.35 -3.54 -14.73
C GLU A 45 0.13 -3.26 -14.47
N ALA A 46 0.66 -2.14 -14.98
CA ALA A 46 2.04 -1.74 -14.70
C ALA A 46 2.25 -1.44 -13.20
N ALA A 47 1.29 -0.77 -12.55
CA ALA A 47 1.31 -0.53 -11.12
C ALA A 47 1.28 -1.85 -10.32
N VAL A 48 0.38 -2.77 -10.65
CA VAL A 48 0.28 -4.09 -9.97
C VAL A 48 1.55 -4.93 -10.16
N ARG A 49 2.14 -4.97 -11.37
CA ARG A 49 3.42 -5.65 -11.60
C ARG A 49 4.56 -5.05 -10.77
N THR A 50 4.53 -3.74 -10.55
CA THR A 50 5.49 -3.03 -9.69
C THR A 50 5.29 -3.44 -8.23
N VAL A 51 4.06 -3.44 -7.72
CA VAL A 51 3.73 -3.90 -6.36
C VAL A 51 4.17 -5.35 -6.14
N GLY A 52 3.90 -6.25 -7.09
CA GLY A 52 4.37 -7.65 -6.99
C GLY A 52 5.90 -7.78 -6.98
N THR A 53 6.61 -6.87 -7.66
CA THR A 53 8.08 -6.83 -7.61
C THR A 53 8.58 -6.33 -6.26
N LEU A 54 7.95 -5.30 -5.69
CA LEU A 54 8.25 -4.80 -4.36
C LEU A 54 7.97 -5.86 -3.29
N TYR A 55 6.85 -6.59 -3.40
CA TYR A 55 6.53 -7.70 -2.51
C TYR A 55 7.67 -8.73 -2.49
N ARG A 56 8.17 -9.16 -3.66
CA ARG A 56 9.31 -10.10 -3.72
C ARG A 56 10.55 -9.54 -3.05
N GLN A 57 10.89 -8.27 -3.27
CA GLN A 57 12.05 -7.63 -2.63
C GLN A 57 11.91 -7.59 -1.10
N VAL A 58 10.70 -7.29 -0.61
CA VAL A 58 10.40 -7.30 0.83
C VAL A 58 10.47 -8.72 1.36
N ALA A 59 9.88 -9.70 0.66
CA ALA A 59 9.93 -11.11 1.04
C ALA A 59 11.38 -11.63 1.11
N ASP A 60 12.22 -11.32 0.11
CA ASP A 60 13.62 -11.71 0.08
C ASP A 60 14.40 -11.15 1.29
N ALA A 61 14.09 -9.92 1.71
CA ALA A 61 14.70 -9.29 2.88
C ALA A 61 14.27 -9.91 4.23
N HIS A 62 13.14 -10.64 4.25
CA HIS A 62 12.55 -11.28 5.42
C HIS A 62 12.61 -12.82 5.39
N GLY A 63 13.06 -13.40 4.29
CA GLY A 63 13.19 -14.84 4.12
C GLY A 63 14.38 -15.44 4.91
N PRO A 64 14.68 -16.73 4.70
CA PRO A 64 15.70 -17.46 5.48
C PRO A 64 17.11 -16.87 5.45
N ASN A 65 17.43 -16.10 4.40
CA ASN A 65 18.72 -15.41 4.23
C ASN A 65 18.62 -13.89 4.44
N GLY A 66 17.45 -13.41 4.90
CA GLY A 66 17.19 -12.02 5.20
C GLY A 66 17.86 -11.57 6.50
N HIS A 67 17.99 -10.26 6.66
CA HIS A 67 18.54 -9.64 7.88
C HIS A 67 17.45 -9.01 8.76
N CYS A 68 16.20 -9.03 8.32
CA CYS A 68 15.12 -8.40 9.08
C CYS A 68 14.67 -9.30 10.23
N THR A 69 14.44 -8.67 11.39
CA THR A 69 14.00 -9.35 12.62
C THR A 69 12.62 -8.89 13.07
N CYS A 70 11.80 -8.32 12.17
CA CYS A 70 10.48 -7.75 12.52
C CYS A 70 9.41 -8.81 12.83
N GLY A 71 9.68 -10.09 12.53
CA GLY A 71 8.81 -11.23 12.84
C GLY A 71 7.72 -11.51 11.79
N TRP A 72 7.65 -10.74 10.70
CA TRP A 72 6.84 -11.10 9.54
C TRP A 72 7.55 -12.17 8.70
N GLU A 73 6.85 -13.26 8.40
CA GLU A 73 7.30 -14.34 7.52
C GLU A 73 6.47 -14.29 6.23
N PRO A 74 7.09 -14.20 5.04
CA PRO A 74 6.34 -14.12 3.79
C PRO A 74 5.52 -15.39 3.53
N ASP A 75 4.22 -15.23 3.30
CA ASP A 75 3.32 -16.30 2.88
C ASP A 75 2.51 -15.79 1.69
N PRO A 76 2.97 -16.04 0.45
CA PRO A 76 2.34 -15.48 -0.74
C PRO A 76 0.85 -15.81 -0.90
N GLU A 77 0.40 -16.96 -0.41
CA GLU A 77 -1.02 -17.33 -0.52
C GLU A 77 -1.86 -16.47 0.43
N THR A 78 -1.48 -16.44 1.71
CA THR A 78 -2.19 -15.63 2.71
C THR A 78 -2.06 -14.13 2.43
N ASP A 79 -0.88 -13.66 2.06
CA ASP A 79 -0.60 -12.25 1.80
C ASP A 79 -1.41 -11.73 0.61
N LEU A 80 -1.53 -12.52 -0.48
CA LEU A 80 -2.32 -12.12 -1.65
C LEU A 80 -3.81 -11.98 -1.31
N ILE A 81 -4.37 -12.86 -0.48
CA ILE A 81 -5.76 -12.76 -0.02
C ILE A 81 -5.99 -11.45 0.73
N VAL A 82 -5.05 -11.07 1.61
CA VAL A 82 -5.13 -9.81 2.36
C VAL A 82 -5.04 -8.61 1.41
N LEU A 83 -4.09 -8.61 0.47
CA LEU A 83 -3.93 -7.52 -0.50
C LEU A 83 -5.14 -7.37 -1.42
N GLU A 84 -5.73 -8.48 -1.87
CA GLU A 84 -6.97 -8.49 -2.66
C GLU A 84 -8.14 -7.91 -1.85
N ALA A 85 -8.28 -8.29 -0.58
CA ALA A 85 -9.31 -7.74 0.30
C ALA A 85 -9.12 -6.23 0.53
N MET A 86 -7.89 -5.75 0.72
CA MET A 86 -7.60 -4.32 0.84
C MET A 86 -7.94 -3.56 -0.45
N LEU A 87 -7.60 -4.11 -1.62
CA LEU A 87 -7.94 -3.52 -2.90
C LEU A 87 -9.46 -3.44 -3.09
N ALA A 88 -10.18 -4.53 -2.78
CA ALA A 88 -11.64 -4.56 -2.84
C ALA A 88 -12.27 -3.51 -1.92
N ALA A 89 -11.74 -3.37 -0.69
CA ALA A 89 -12.19 -2.35 0.26
C ALA A 89 -11.93 -0.92 -0.25
N ALA A 90 -10.76 -0.66 -0.82
CA ALA A 90 -10.42 0.64 -1.39
C ALA A 90 -11.28 1.02 -2.60
N ILE A 91 -11.70 0.03 -3.41
CA ILE A 91 -12.65 0.25 -4.51
C ILE A 91 -14.06 0.53 -3.96
N ALA A 92 -14.48 -0.18 -2.92
CA ALA A 92 -15.82 -0.06 -2.35
C ALA A 92 -16.02 1.22 -1.51
N CYS A 93 -14.96 1.74 -0.90
CA CYS A 93 -15.01 2.91 -0.03
C CYS A 93 -14.23 4.09 -0.67
N PRO A 94 -14.93 5.07 -1.28
CA PRO A 94 -14.27 6.27 -1.79
C PRO A 94 -13.52 6.96 -0.64
N ALA A 95 -12.27 7.36 -0.87
CA ALA A 95 -11.44 8.03 0.14
C ALA A 95 -12.20 9.20 0.78
N HIS A 96 -12.67 8.99 2.01
CA HIS A 96 -13.25 10.06 2.80
C HIS A 96 -12.10 10.99 3.17
N LYS A 97 -12.07 12.20 2.63
CA LYS A 97 -11.22 13.26 3.19
C LYS A 97 -11.75 13.53 4.59
N ASP A 98 -11.10 12.97 5.60
CA ASP A 98 -11.38 13.38 6.96
C ASP A 98 -11.08 14.88 7.06
N LEU A 99 -12.09 15.65 7.46
CA LEU A 99 -11.97 17.08 7.65
C LEU A 99 -10.92 17.40 8.74
N ALA A 100 -10.65 16.45 9.65
CA ALA A 100 -9.59 16.55 10.64
C ALA A 100 -8.18 16.57 10.02
N ASP A 101 -8.00 15.98 8.83
CA ASP A 101 -6.72 15.90 8.12
C ASP A 101 -6.52 17.04 7.10
N MET A 102 -7.51 17.92 6.94
CA MET A 102 -7.43 19.06 6.03
C MET A 102 -6.71 20.23 6.69
N VAL A 103 -5.66 20.75 6.04
CA VAL A 103 -4.99 21.98 6.46
C VAL A 103 -5.96 23.16 6.29
N PRO A 104 -6.26 23.96 7.34
CA PRO A 104 -7.16 25.10 7.22
C PRO A 104 -6.64 26.12 6.21
N ALA A 105 -7.43 26.42 5.18
CA ALA A 105 -7.04 27.30 4.06
C ALA A 105 -7.25 28.81 4.34
N GLY A 106 -7.68 29.18 5.55
CA GLY A 106 -7.94 30.57 5.92
C GLY A 106 -7.87 30.78 7.44
N ARG A 107 -7.61 32.02 7.85
CA ARG A 107 -7.73 32.49 9.23
C ARG A 107 -8.77 33.61 9.27
N ALA A 108 -9.64 33.60 10.28
CA ALA A 108 -10.60 34.69 10.54
C ALA A 108 -9.93 35.86 11.26
#